data_AF-A0AAD7D8S2-F1
#
_entry.id   AF-A0AAD7D8S2-F1
#
_cell.length_a   1.000
_cell.length_b   1.000
_cell.length_c   1.000
_cell.angle_alpha   90.00
_cell.angle_beta   90.00
_cell.angle_gamma   90.00
#
_symmetry.space_group_name_H-M   'P 1'
#
loop_
_entity.id
_entity.type
_entity.pdbx_description
1 polymer ?
#
loop_
_entity_poly.entity_id
_entity_poly.type
_entity_poly.pdbx_seq_one_letter_code
_entity_poly.pdbx_strand_id
1 'polypeptide(L)'
;CEAKAFVQAFHLENLLAKIVVSQPPWEVSSDLEKNISTYGATILLSSKLSAYKGSVPKQILYGILKKHRFDLAPGIEHNLANWGKVTHAVEEALTQLSAKFKKAADVLILPSADRKNIFQLTQDIAKGTQCEVNVLLCARVAFMRKSYIKDSSIKFWTTVDEDLVKIRQKADGDLKKVTKQVLLLGACTVYNFFCLVEPSATSSRLTASNTG
;
A
#
# COMPACT_ATOMS: atom_id res chain seq x y z
N CYS A 1 -50.90 -4.49 -40.05
CA CYS A 1 -49.44 -4.48 -39.82
C CYS A 1 -49.03 -4.70 -38.36
N GLU A 2 -49.89 -4.48 -37.36
CA GLU A 2 -49.57 -4.62 -35.93
C GLU A 2 -49.23 -6.06 -35.48
N ALA A 3 -49.96 -7.07 -35.97
CA ALA A 3 -49.71 -8.47 -35.61
C ALA A 3 -48.28 -8.95 -35.94
N LYS A 4 -47.68 -8.45 -37.03
CA LYS A 4 -46.30 -8.80 -37.42
C LYS A 4 -45.27 -8.20 -36.46
N ALA A 5 -45.49 -6.97 -36.02
CA ALA A 5 -44.62 -6.31 -35.04
C ALA A 5 -44.67 -7.00 -33.68
N PHE A 6 -45.86 -7.43 -33.24
CA PHE A 6 -46.05 -8.15 -31.98
C PHE A 6 -45.31 -9.50 -31.96
N VAL A 7 -45.44 -10.30 -33.02
CA VAL A 7 -44.72 -11.59 -33.14
C VAL A 7 -43.20 -11.38 -33.14
N GLN A 8 -42.71 -10.32 -33.77
CA GLN A 8 -41.29 -9.99 -33.79
C GLN A 8 -40.78 -9.55 -32.41
N ALA A 9 -41.54 -8.72 -31.68
CA ALA A 9 -41.20 -8.32 -30.32
C ALA A 9 -41.14 -9.54 -29.37
N PHE A 10 -42.13 -10.43 -29.44
CA PHE A 10 -42.15 -11.65 -28.63
C PHE A 10 -40.99 -12.61 -28.97
N HIS A 11 -40.62 -12.71 -30.24
CA HIS A 11 -39.45 -13.50 -30.64
C HIS A 11 -38.15 -12.90 -30.08
N LEU A 12 -38.00 -11.57 -30.15
CA LEU A 12 -36.86 -10.86 -29.57
C LEU A 12 -36.78 -11.05 -28.05
N GLU A 13 -37.89 -10.96 -27.33
CA GLU A 13 -37.92 -11.20 -25.88
C GLU A 13 -37.48 -12.63 -25.52
N ASN A 14 -37.94 -13.63 -26.28
CA ASN A 14 -37.52 -15.02 -26.07
C ASN A 14 -36.04 -15.25 -26.37
N LEU A 15 -35.51 -14.64 -27.44
CA LEU A 15 -34.09 -14.69 -27.75
C LEU A 15 -33.28 -13.99 -26.66
N LEU A 16 -33.74 -12.84 -26.18
CA LEU A 16 -33.10 -12.10 -25.10
C LEU A 16 -33.06 -12.92 -23.81
N ALA A 17 -34.19 -13.54 -23.43
CA ALA A 17 -34.26 -14.40 -22.25
C ALA A 17 -33.28 -15.59 -22.34
N LYS A 18 -33.19 -16.24 -23.52
CA LYS A 18 -32.22 -17.32 -23.75
C LYS A 18 -30.78 -16.83 -23.64
N ILE A 19 -30.47 -15.67 -24.22
CA ILE A 19 -29.13 -15.07 -24.13
C ILE A 19 -28.79 -14.78 -22.67
N VAL A 20 -29.69 -14.16 -21.91
CA VAL A 20 -29.49 -13.83 -20.48
C VAL A 20 -29.22 -15.08 -19.64
N VAL A 21 -29.98 -16.16 -19.84
CA VAL A 21 -29.78 -17.44 -19.12
C VAL A 21 -28.45 -18.09 -19.49
N SER A 22 -27.99 -17.94 -20.73
CA SER A 22 -26.74 -18.54 -21.21
C SER A 22 -25.48 -17.74 -20.90
N GLN A 23 -25.59 -16.57 -20.27
CA GLN A 23 -24.40 -15.77 -19.97
C GLN A 23 -23.52 -16.47 -18.92
N PRO A 24 -22.19 -16.46 -19.11
CA PRO A 24 -21.28 -16.99 -18.12
C PRO A 24 -21.41 -16.22 -16.80
N PRO A 25 -21.17 -16.87 -15.64
CA PRO A 25 -21.10 -16.17 -14.37
C PRO A 25 -20.09 -15.02 -14.46
N TRP A 26 -20.45 -13.86 -13.92
CA TRP A 26 -19.55 -12.72 -13.92
C TRP A 26 -18.28 -13.03 -13.12
N GLU A 27 -17.12 -12.65 -13.66
CA GLU A 27 -15.81 -12.79 -13.03
C GLU A 27 -15.05 -11.46 -13.05
N VAL A 28 -14.09 -11.33 -12.14
CA VAL A 28 -13.23 -10.16 -12.07
C VAL A 28 -12.29 -10.18 -13.28
N SER A 29 -12.31 -9.13 -14.09
CA SER A 29 -11.40 -9.02 -15.23
C SER A 29 -9.95 -8.86 -14.76
N SER A 30 -8.99 -9.38 -15.55
CA SER A 30 -7.57 -9.22 -15.24
C SER A 30 -7.12 -7.75 -15.23
N ASP A 31 -7.79 -6.89 -15.99
CA ASP A 31 -7.53 -5.45 -15.97
C ASP A 31 -8.09 -4.79 -14.71
N LEU A 32 -9.24 -5.23 -14.21
CA LEU A 32 -9.75 -4.81 -12.90
C LEU A 32 -8.80 -5.24 -11.77
N GLU A 33 -8.23 -6.44 -11.80
CA GLU A 33 -7.23 -6.88 -10.81
C GLU A 33 -5.96 -6.02 -10.84
N LYS A 34 -5.45 -5.67 -12.02
CA LYS A 34 -4.30 -4.75 -12.17
C LYS A 34 -4.63 -3.37 -11.61
N ASN A 35 -5.83 -2.86 -11.89
CA ASN A 35 -6.28 -1.58 -11.36
C ASN A 35 -6.38 -1.63 -9.83
N ILE A 36 -7.01 -2.66 -9.26
CA ILE A 36 -7.09 -2.89 -7.81
C ILE A 36 -5.70 -2.89 -7.18
N SER A 37 -4.75 -3.62 -7.77
CA SER A 37 -3.37 -3.70 -7.28
C SER A 37 -2.65 -2.35 -7.37
N THR A 38 -2.83 -1.62 -8.46
CA THR A 38 -2.19 -0.31 -8.69
C THR A 38 -2.70 0.73 -7.69
N TYR A 39 -4.02 0.89 -7.57
CA TYR A 39 -4.60 1.81 -6.60
C TYR A 39 -4.37 1.36 -5.16
N GLY A 40 -4.39 0.05 -4.89
CA GLY A 40 -4.04 -0.51 -3.59
C GLY A 40 -2.64 -0.10 -3.16
N ALA A 41 -1.66 -0.18 -4.07
CA ALA A 41 -0.30 0.25 -3.80
C ALA A 41 -0.24 1.75 -3.48
N THR A 42 -0.90 2.59 -4.29
CA THR A 42 -0.97 4.04 -4.06
C THR A 42 -1.63 4.40 -2.72
N ILE A 43 -2.68 3.69 -2.31
CA ILE A 43 -3.35 3.92 -1.03
C ILE A 43 -2.43 3.58 0.14
N LEU A 44 -1.78 2.41 0.10
CA LEU A 44 -0.88 1.97 1.16
C LEU A 44 0.37 2.86 1.27
N LEU A 45 0.84 3.40 0.15
CA LEU A 45 1.96 4.34 0.12
C LEU A 45 1.56 5.79 0.46
N SER A 46 0.27 6.08 0.58
CA SER A 46 -0.22 7.42 0.87
C SER A 46 0.16 7.89 2.28
N SER A 47 0.74 9.09 2.37
CA SER A 47 1.05 9.76 3.63
C SER A 47 -0.20 10.13 4.45
N LYS A 48 -1.37 10.18 3.81
CA LYS A 48 -2.65 10.53 4.44
C LYS A 48 -3.34 9.34 5.12
N LEU A 49 -2.86 8.12 4.87
CA LEU A 49 -3.48 6.91 5.38
C LEU A 49 -3.44 6.85 6.92
N SER A 50 -4.57 6.49 7.51
CA SER A 50 -4.74 6.41 8.97
C SER A 50 -4.39 5.08 9.59
N ALA A 51 -4.70 4.01 8.89
CA ALA A 51 -4.37 2.66 9.28
C ALA A 51 -4.05 1.86 8.02
N TYR A 52 -3.02 1.02 8.12
CA TYR A 52 -2.64 0.04 7.11
C TYR A 52 -3.51 -1.21 7.17
N LYS A 53 -4.05 -1.52 8.35
CA LYS A 53 -4.93 -2.67 8.55
C LYS A 53 -6.40 -2.24 8.65
N GLY A 54 -7.29 -3.21 8.43
CA GLY A 54 -8.72 -3.07 8.72
C GLY A 54 -9.52 -2.51 7.55
N SER A 55 -10.60 -1.80 7.87
CA SER A 55 -11.56 -1.31 6.87
C SER A 55 -11.09 -0.07 6.13
N VAL A 56 -10.15 0.71 6.66
CA VAL A 56 -9.77 2.02 6.09
C VAL A 56 -9.24 1.90 4.65
N PRO A 57 -8.20 1.08 4.35
CA PRO A 57 -7.72 0.98 2.97
C PRO A 57 -8.78 0.40 2.04
N LYS A 58 -9.59 -0.54 2.54
CA LYS A 58 -10.68 -1.18 1.79
C LYS A 58 -11.75 -0.16 1.39
N GLN A 59 -12.20 0.67 2.33
CA GLN A 59 -13.21 1.70 2.08
C GLN A 59 -12.73 2.75 1.08
N ILE A 60 -11.47 3.19 1.18
CA ILE A 60 -10.89 4.12 0.21
C ILE A 60 -10.87 3.48 -1.19
N LEU A 61 -10.42 2.22 -1.28
CA LEU A 61 -10.35 1.51 -2.55
C LEU A 61 -11.73 1.26 -3.16
N TYR A 62 -12.73 0.84 -2.36
CA TYR A 62 -14.11 0.74 -2.82
C TYR A 62 -14.66 2.07 -3.32
N GLY A 63 -14.32 3.18 -2.67
CA GLY A 63 -14.68 4.52 -3.14
C GLY A 63 -14.13 4.83 -4.53
N ILE A 64 -12.87 4.48 -4.78
CA ILE A 64 -12.22 4.63 -6.11
C ILE A 64 -12.90 3.72 -7.14
N LEU A 65 -13.10 2.44 -6.83
CA LEU A 65 -13.72 1.48 -7.74
C LEU A 65 -15.14 1.90 -8.13
N LYS A 66 -15.95 2.35 -7.16
CA LYS A 66 -17.32 2.83 -7.40
C LYS A 66 -17.36 4.12 -8.21
N LYS A 67 -16.37 5.00 -8.04
CA LYS A 67 -16.27 6.27 -8.77
C LYS A 67 -15.87 6.08 -10.22
N HIS A 68 -14.85 5.25 -10.47
CA HIS A 68 -14.31 5.05 -11.81
C HIS A 68 -15.05 3.98 -12.62
N ARG A 69 -15.82 3.12 -11.95
CA ARG A 69 -16.66 2.04 -12.51
C ARG A 69 -15.95 1.01 -13.39
N PHE A 70 -14.72 1.23 -13.87
CA PHE A 70 -13.86 0.28 -14.61
C PHE A 70 -14.69 -0.75 -15.40
N ASP A 71 -14.47 -2.04 -15.18
CA ASP A 71 -15.20 -3.15 -15.80
C ASP A 71 -16.33 -3.70 -14.89
N LEU A 72 -16.81 -2.89 -13.95
CA LEU A 72 -17.86 -3.30 -13.02
C LEU A 72 -19.22 -3.25 -13.72
N ALA A 73 -19.94 -4.37 -13.66
CA ALA A 73 -21.30 -4.44 -14.20
C ALA A 73 -22.23 -3.42 -13.50
N PRO A 74 -23.21 -2.82 -14.21
CA PRO A 74 -24.19 -1.93 -13.61
C PRO A 74 -24.94 -2.62 -12.47
N GLY A 75 -24.98 -1.98 -11.29
CA GLY A 75 -25.69 -2.49 -10.12
C GLY A 75 -25.07 -3.73 -9.47
N ILE A 76 -23.81 -4.07 -9.78
CA ILE A 76 -23.09 -5.21 -9.20
C ILE A 76 -23.08 -5.17 -7.66
N GLU A 77 -23.17 -3.98 -7.06
CA GLU A 77 -23.19 -3.78 -5.61
C GLU A 77 -24.43 -4.37 -4.93
N HIS A 78 -25.53 -4.54 -5.67
CA HIS A 78 -26.74 -5.19 -5.17
C HIS A 78 -26.67 -6.72 -5.27
N ASN A 79 -25.75 -7.25 -6.06
CA ASN A 79 -25.50 -8.68 -6.16
C ASN A 79 -24.41 -9.08 -5.17
N LEU A 80 -24.82 -9.62 -4.02
CA LEU A 80 -23.91 -10.02 -2.94
C LEU A 80 -22.83 -11.02 -3.40
N ALA A 81 -23.16 -11.94 -4.30
CA ALA A 81 -22.21 -12.94 -4.79
C ALA A 81 -21.12 -12.29 -5.66
N ASN A 82 -21.51 -11.46 -6.63
CA ASN A 82 -20.56 -10.80 -7.52
C ASN A 82 -19.74 -9.72 -6.78
N TRP A 83 -20.38 -8.95 -5.89
CA TRP A 83 -19.67 -8.00 -5.04
C TRP A 83 -18.73 -8.71 -4.05
N GLY A 84 -19.07 -9.92 -3.61
CA GLY A 84 -18.19 -10.78 -2.83
C GLY A 84 -16.88 -11.11 -3.56
N LYS A 85 -16.94 -11.38 -4.87
CA LYS A 85 -15.74 -11.61 -5.69
C LYS A 85 -14.84 -10.36 -5.76
N VAL A 86 -15.43 -9.17 -5.98
CA VAL A 86 -14.69 -7.89 -5.95
C VAL A 86 -14.06 -7.64 -4.58
N THR A 87 -14.83 -7.90 -3.51
CA THR A 87 -14.37 -7.76 -2.13
C THR A 87 -13.17 -8.65 -1.87
N HIS A 88 -13.23 -9.91 -2.29
CA HIS A 88 -12.13 -10.86 -2.16
C HIS A 88 -10.87 -10.40 -2.91
N ALA A 89 -11.01 -10.00 -4.17
CA ALA A 89 -9.88 -9.49 -4.97
C ALA A 89 -9.22 -8.26 -4.31
N VAL A 90 -10.00 -7.36 -3.73
CA VAL A 90 -9.49 -6.20 -2.98
C VAL A 90 -8.72 -6.62 -1.73
N GLU A 91 -9.27 -7.55 -0.94
CA GLU A 91 -8.64 -8.03 0.29
C GLU A 91 -7.35 -8.77 0.03
N GLU A 92 -7.34 -9.62 -1.01
CA GLU A 92 -6.16 -10.33 -1.45
C GLU A 92 -5.08 -9.36 -1.92
N ALA A 93 -5.40 -8.42 -2.81
CA ALA A 93 -4.44 -7.44 -3.32
C ALA A 93 -3.79 -6.62 -2.19
N LEU A 94 -4.60 -6.11 -1.24
CA LEU A 94 -4.07 -5.36 -0.10
C LEU A 94 -3.18 -6.21 0.81
N THR A 95 -3.52 -7.49 0.99
CA THR A 95 -2.72 -8.44 1.76
C THR A 95 -1.38 -8.71 1.08
N GLN A 96 -1.39 -8.99 -0.22
CA GLN A 96 -0.18 -9.23 -1.01
C GLN A 96 0.74 -8.00 -1.04
N LEU A 97 0.18 -6.81 -1.24
CA LEU A 97 0.93 -5.55 -1.21
C LEU A 97 1.53 -5.27 0.17
N SER A 98 0.78 -5.48 1.24
CA SER A 98 1.29 -5.34 2.60
C SER A 98 2.43 -6.34 2.85
N ALA A 99 2.30 -7.60 2.43
CA ALA A 99 3.38 -8.57 2.52
C ALA A 99 4.63 -8.12 1.72
N LYS A 100 4.44 -7.62 0.50
CA LYS A 100 5.51 -7.07 -0.35
C LYS A 100 6.23 -5.91 0.33
N PHE A 101 5.49 -4.96 0.90
CA PHE A 101 6.08 -3.79 1.57
C PHE A 101 6.79 -4.15 2.87
N LYS A 102 6.25 -5.10 3.64
CA LYS A 102 6.93 -5.63 4.83
C LYS A 102 8.26 -6.30 4.44
N LYS A 103 8.29 -7.14 3.40
CA LYS A 103 9.52 -7.76 2.89
C LYS A 103 10.53 -6.73 2.40
N ALA A 104 10.07 -5.69 1.71
CA ALA A 104 10.95 -4.60 1.28
C ALA A 104 11.56 -3.85 2.49
N ALA A 105 10.80 -3.68 3.57
CA ALA A 105 11.30 -3.09 4.80
C ALA A 105 12.36 -3.96 5.51
N ASP A 106 12.29 -5.29 5.38
CA ASP A 106 13.25 -6.25 5.96
C ASP A 106 14.67 -6.09 5.39
N VAL A 107 14.78 -5.81 4.07
CA VAL A 107 16.05 -5.57 3.35
C VAL A 107 16.90 -4.47 4.00
N LEU A 108 16.31 -3.60 4.82
CA LEU A 108 17.00 -2.51 5.52
C LEU A 108 17.82 -2.93 6.75
N ILE A 109 17.61 -4.14 7.26
CA ILE A 109 18.34 -4.67 8.42
C ILE A 109 19.57 -5.49 7.98
N LEU A 110 19.73 -5.71 6.67
CA LEU A 110 20.90 -6.39 6.12
C LEU A 110 22.23 -5.74 6.58
N PRO A 111 23.31 -6.55 6.70
CA PRO A 111 24.63 -6.06 7.06
C PRO A 111 25.09 -4.90 6.17
N SER A 112 26.01 -4.08 6.68
CA SER A 112 26.32 -2.75 6.12
C SER A 112 26.73 -2.70 4.64
N ALA A 113 27.15 -3.83 4.05
CA ALA A 113 27.51 -3.91 2.63
C ALA A 113 26.30 -3.86 1.68
N ASP A 114 25.13 -4.37 2.10
CA ASP A 114 23.92 -4.47 1.25
C ASP A 114 22.80 -3.52 1.69
N ARG A 115 23.10 -2.62 2.63
CA ARG A 115 22.10 -1.72 3.20
C ARG A 115 21.74 -0.61 2.21
N LYS A 116 20.54 -0.68 1.66
CA LYS A 116 19.96 0.40 0.85
C LYS A 116 19.64 1.63 1.70
N ASN A 117 19.87 2.82 1.14
CA ASN A 117 19.38 4.05 1.76
C ASN A 117 17.84 4.14 1.63
N ILE A 118 17.21 4.98 2.45
CA ILE A 118 15.73 5.10 2.46
C ILE A 118 15.18 5.50 1.08
N PHE A 119 15.91 6.32 0.34
CA PHE A 119 15.48 6.77 -0.99
C PHE A 119 15.49 5.62 -2.01
N GLN A 120 16.57 4.85 -2.09
CA GLN A 120 16.71 3.65 -2.93
C GLN A 120 15.64 2.61 -2.59
N LEU A 121 15.40 2.38 -1.30
CA LEU A 121 14.31 1.49 -0.91
C LEU A 121 12.95 2.03 -1.38
N THR A 122 12.74 3.33 -1.23
CA THR A 122 11.49 3.93 -1.66
C THR A 122 11.29 3.78 -3.16
N GLN A 123 12.37 3.87 -3.95
CA GLN A 123 12.35 3.55 -5.39
C GLN A 123 12.00 2.09 -5.64
N ASP A 124 12.56 1.15 -4.87
CA ASP A 124 12.24 -0.28 -5.01
C ASP A 124 10.78 -0.60 -4.66
N ILE A 125 10.25 0.03 -3.61
CA ILE A 125 8.86 -0.11 -3.19
C ILE A 125 7.91 0.51 -4.23
N ALA A 126 8.29 1.67 -4.77
CA ALA A 126 7.53 2.35 -5.82
C ALA A 126 7.68 1.68 -7.20
N LYS A 127 8.66 0.78 -7.39
CA LYS A 127 8.88 0.10 -8.66
C LYS A 127 7.66 -0.73 -9.07
N GLY A 128 7.18 -0.47 -10.28
CA GLY A 128 5.97 -1.09 -10.82
C GLY A 128 4.67 -0.48 -10.28
N THR A 129 4.75 0.67 -9.61
CA THR A 129 3.58 1.49 -9.22
C THR A 129 3.61 2.81 -9.99
N GLN A 130 2.48 3.52 -10.01
CA GLN A 130 2.40 4.88 -10.55
C GLN A 130 2.82 5.95 -9.52
N CYS A 131 3.43 5.57 -8.39
CA CYS A 131 3.81 6.50 -7.34
C CYS A 131 5.18 7.11 -7.63
N GLU A 132 5.24 8.44 -7.75
CA GLU A 132 6.51 9.16 -7.80
C GLU A 132 7.15 9.21 -6.40
N VAL A 133 8.45 8.95 -6.35
CA VAL A 133 9.21 9.01 -5.10
C VAL A 133 9.33 10.45 -4.65
N ASN A 134 8.71 10.76 -3.51
CA ASN A 134 8.76 12.07 -2.89
C ASN A 134 9.21 11.97 -1.41
N VAL A 135 9.53 13.12 -0.82
CA VAL A 135 10.03 13.20 0.57
C VAL A 135 9.04 12.59 1.57
N LEU A 136 7.73 12.75 1.33
CA LEU A 136 6.69 12.22 2.23
C LEU A 136 6.63 10.69 2.18
N LEU A 137 6.81 10.12 0.99
CA LEU A 137 6.87 8.68 0.78
C LEU A 137 8.13 8.11 1.45
N CYS A 138 9.28 8.74 1.26
CA CYS A 138 10.52 8.38 1.95
C CYS A 138 10.36 8.42 3.48
N ALA A 139 9.69 9.44 4.01
CA ALA A 139 9.42 9.55 5.44
C ALA A 139 8.51 8.42 5.94
N ARG A 140 7.51 8.04 5.15
CA ARG A 140 6.63 6.92 5.46
C ARG A 140 7.38 5.59 5.47
N VAL A 141 8.26 5.37 4.49
CA VAL A 141 9.13 4.19 4.43
C VAL A 141 10.10 4.16 5.62
N ALA A 142 10.70 5.30 5.98
CA ALA A 142 11.54 5.41 7.18
C ALA A 142 10.76 5.10 8.47
N PHE A 143 9.50 5.55 8.57
CA PHE A 143 8.63 5.21 9.69
C PHE A 143 8.29 3.71 9.74
N MET A 144 7.99 3.10 8.60
CA MET A 144 7.79 1.65 8.51
C MET A 144 9.04 0.88 8.94
N ARG A 145 10.23 1.31 8.52
CA ARG A 145 11.51 0.75 8.97
C ARG A 145 11.67 0.81 10.48
N LYS A 146 11.44 1.99 11.08
CA LYS A 146 11.55 2.17 12.52
C LYS A 146 10.62 1.21 13.28
N SER A 147 9.40 1.07 12.80
CA SER A 147 8.41 0.15 13.39
C SER A 147 8.83 -1.32 13.22
N TYR A 148 9.48 -1.66 12.10
CA TYR A 148 9.97 -3.00 11.83
C TYR A 148 11.15 -3.39 12.74
N ILE A 149 12.06 -2.46 13.01
CA ILE A 149 13.16 -2.66 13.98
C ILE A 149 12.61 -2.94 15.38
N LYS A 150 11.50 -2.28 15.75
CA LYS A 150 10.82 -2.50 17.03
C LYS A 150 10.10 -3.85 17.08
N ASP A 151 9.46 -4.25 15.98
CA ASP A 151 8.69 -5.48 15.89
C ASP A 151 8.63 -6.00 14.44
N SER A 152 9.40 -7.05 14.15
CA SER A 152 9.39 -7.76 12.86
C SER A 152 8.34 -8.88 12.79
N SER A 153 7.60 -9.14 13.88
CA SER A 153 6.70 -10.27 14.01
C SER A 153 5.40 -10.11 13.20
N ILE A 154 4.46 -11.03 13.39
CA ILE A 154 3.11 -10.93 12.83
C ILE A 154 2.35 -9.66 13.27
N LYS A 155 2.76 -9.06 14.40
CA LYS A 155 2.15 -7.85 14.95
C LYS A 155 2.67 -6.55 14.32
N PHE A 156 3.64 -6.62 13.41
CA PHE A 156 4.22 -5.46 12.73
C PHE A 156 3.19 -4.40 12.29
N TRP A 157 2.17 -4.78 11.51
CA TRP A 157 1.18 -3.83 11.01
C TRP A 157 0.31 -3.23 12.13
N THR A 158 0.02 -4.01 13.19
CA THR A 158 -0.68 -3.51 14.37
C THR A 158 0.18 -2.46 15.08
N THR A 159 1.48 -2.73 15.26
CA THR A 159 2.43 -1.80 15.88
C THR A 159 2.57 -0.50 15.07
N VAL A 160 2.62 -0.60 13.74
CA VAL A 160 2.63 0.55 12.81
C VAL A 160 1.37 1.41 13.02
N ASP A 161 0.20 0.79 13.05
CA ASP A 161 -1.09 1.49 13.21
C ASP A 161 -1.22 2.14 14.59
N GLU A 162 -0.79 1.47 15.66
CA GLU A 162 -0.73 2.05 17.01
C GLU A 162 0.17 3.28 17.08
N ASP A 163 1.35 3.22 16.47
CA ASP A 163 2.29 4.34 16.45
C ASP A 163 1.76 5.50 15.59
N LEU A 164 0.99 5.23 14.53
CA LEU A 164 0.26 6.26 13.78
C LEU A 164 -0.85 6.94 14.59
N VAL A 165 -1.60 6.18 15.39
CA VAL A 165 -2.61 6.73 16.29
C VAL A 165 -1.96 7.68 17.30
N LYS A 166 -0.83 7.30 17.90
CA LYS A 166 -0.08 8.16 18.83
C LYS A 166 0.39 9.45 18.16
N ILE A 167 0.90 9.38 16.92
CA ILE A 167 1.32 10.56 16.15
C ILE A 167 0.12 11.49 15.91
N ARG A 168 -1.05 10.93 15.57
CA ARG A 168 -2.27 11.71 15.32
C ARG A 168 -2.81 12.38 16.57
N GLN A 169 -2.80 11.68 17.70
CA GLN A 169 -3.18 12.24 19.00
C GLN A 169 -2.26 13.41 19.37
N LYS A 170 -0.95 13.28 19.19
CA LYS A 170 0.02 14.37 19.41
C LYS A 170 -0.12 15.54 18.44
N ALA A 171 -0.70 15.30 17.28
CA ALA A 171 -0.90 16.31 16.24
C ALA A 171 -2.29 16.97 16.29
N ASP A 172 -3.15 16.58 17.22
CA ASP A 172 -4.54 17.07 17.35
C ASP A 172 -5.33 16.93 16.02
N GLY A 173 -5.09 15.83 15.30
CA GLY A 173 -5.78 15.53 14.03
C GLY A 173 -5.34 16.36 12.82
N ASP A 174 -4.47 17.37 12.95
CA ASP A 174 -4.00 18.19 11.83
C ASP A 174 -3.02 17.40 10.94
N LEU A 175 -3.43 17.16 9.68
CA LEU A 175 -2.66 16.46 8.66
C LEU A 175 -1.26 17.07 8.46
N LYS A 176 -1.10 18.39 8.50
CA LYS A 176 0.21 19.04 8.32
C LYS A 176 1.15 18.72 9.49
N LYS A 177 0.61 18.70 10.71
CA LYS A 177 1.35 18.33 11.93
C LYS A 177 1.69 16.84 11.94
N VAL A 178 0.78 15.96 11.51
CA VAL A 178 1.04 14.52 11.35
C VAL A 178 2.17 14.29 10.36
N THR A 179 2.12 14.91 9.18
CA THR A 179 3.18 14.79 8.19
C THR A 179 4.52 15.29 8.73
N LYS A 180 4.54 16.43 9.43
CA LYS A 180 5.74 16.94 10.10
C LYS A 180 6.28 15.97 11.14
N GLN A 181 5.43 15.35 11.97
CA GLN A 181 5.88 14.38 12.96
C GLN A 181 6.41 13.08 12.33
N VAL A 182 5.77 12.57 11.28
CA VAL A 182 6.29 11.41 10.52
C VAL A 182 7.65 11.75 9.90
N LEU A 183 7.80 12.96 9.34
CA LEU A 183 9.08 13.45 8.83
C LEU A 183 10.14 13.55 9.93
N LEU A 184 9.81 14.08 11.10
CA LEU A 184 10.73 14.21 12.22
C LEU A 184 11.15 12.85 12.78
N LEU A 185 10.22 11.90 12.91
CA LEU A 185 10.54 10.55 13.37
C LEU A 185 11.37 9.78 12.32
N GLY A 186 11.08 9.97 11.03
CA GLY A 186 11.89 9.46 9.94
C GLY A 186 13.31 10.04 9.96
N ALA A 187 13.44 11.36 10.05
CA ALA A 187 14.72 12.06 10.12
C ALA A 187 15.52 11.70 11.38
N CYS A 188 14.88 11.54 12.53
CA CYS A 188 15.55 11.11 13.76
C CYS A 188 16.09 9.67 13.63
N THR A 189 15.49 8.83 12.79
CA THR A 189 16.04 7.50 12.46
C THR A 189 17.24 7.59 11.51
N VAL A 190 17.29 8.61 10.65
CA VAL A 190 18.45 8.91 9.78
C VAL A 190 19.62 9.48 10.61
N TYR A 191 19.35 10.36 11.57
CA TYR A 191 20.36 10.99 12.43
C TYR A 191 20.83 10.11 13.60
N ASN A 192 19.94 9.38 14.30
CA ASN A 192 20.38 8.46 15.37
C ASN A 192 21.20 7.28 14.84
N PHE A 193 21.03 6.89 13.57
CA PHE A 193 21.88 5.86 12.98
C PHE A 193 23.28 6.39 12.62
N PHE A 194 23.40 7.69 12.32
CA PHE A 194 24.71 8.32 12.13
C PHE A 194 25.49 8.47 13.45
N CYS A 195 24.80 8.55 14.58
CA CYS A 195 25.43 8.61 15.91
C CYS A 195 25.70 7.25 16.58
N LEU A 196 25.15 6.13 16.06
CA LEU A 196 25.40 4.79 16.61
C LEU A 196 26.57 4.05 15.92
N VAL A 197 27.29 4.73 15.03
CA VAL A 197 28.65 4.33 14.63
C VAL A 197 29.62 5.24 15.38
N GLU A 198 29.85 4.96 16.66
CA GLU A 198 31.05 5.48 17.31
C GLU A 198 32.27 4.89 16.59
N PRO A 199 33.31 5.70 16.31
CA PRO A 199 34.57 5.18 15.81
C PRO A 199 35.19 4.34 16.91
N SER A 200 35.27 3.03 16.70
CA SER A 200 36.13 2.17 17.51
C SER A 200 37.52 2.78 17.51
N ALA A 201 37.96 3.23 18.69
CA ALA A 201 39.27 3.77 18.95
C ALA A 201 40.35 2.77 18.50
N THR A 202 40.97 3.03 17.35
CA THR A 202 42.26 2.43 17.02
C THR A 202 43.34 3.36 17.55
N SER A 203 43.70 3.14 18.81
CA SER A 203 44.94 3.61 19.40
C SER A 203 46.12 2.97 18.65
N SER A 204 46.65 3.64 17.64
CA SER A 204 47.97 3.33 17.07
C SER A 204 49.00 4.34 17.55
N ARG A 205 49.78 3.84 18.52
CA ARG A 205 51.05 4.32 19.06
C ARG A 205 51.98 4.79 17.93
N LEU A 206 52.21 6.11 17.83
CA LEU A 206 53.32 6.70 17.07
C LEU A 206 54.59 6.60 17.91
N THR A 207 55.49 5.69 17.55
CA THR A 207 56.88 5.69 18.01
C THR A 207 57.63 6.78 17.25
N ALA A 208 57.93 7.89 17.93
CA ALA A 208 58.89 8.88 17.46
C ALA A 208 60.30 8.32 17.66
N SER A 209 61.01 8.13 16.54
CA SER A 209 62.46 7.94 16.48
C SER A 209 63.14 9.27 16.84
N ASN A 210 63.86 9.32 17.95
CA ASN A 210 64.78 10.41 18.26
C ASN A 210 66.14 10.11 17.65
N THR A 211 66.60 11.06 16.84
CA THR A 211 67.97 11.29 16.43
C THR A 211 68.83 11.69 17.64
N GLY A 212 70.00 11.05 17.74
CA GLY A 212 71.10 11.39 18.64
C GLY A 212 72.34 10.68 18.12
#